data_AF-A0A7S0LN64-F1
#
_entry.id   AF-A0A7S0LN64-F1
#
_cell.length_a   1.000
_cell.length_b   1.000
_cell.length_c   1.000
_cell.angle_alpha   90.00
_cell.angle_beta   90.00
_cell.angle_gamma   90.00
#
_symmetry.space_group_name_H-M   'P 1'
#
loop_
_entity.id
_entity.type
_entity.pdbx_description
1 polymer ?
#
loop_
_entity_poly.entity_id
_entity_poly.type
_entity_poly.pdbx_seq_one_letter_code
_entity_poly.pdbx_strand_id
1 'polypeptide(L)'
;MSPLRPGYVDGGYSVHRFAVPPSLADRRFTHIRLNSHPDGGIARMRVWGIVARDFDRELAYEAVGAIDLLSTLNGARALGCSNKHYGEPRNLLRPEPGANMGEGWETARNPHRPHVLETDAATGFVKMPGVREWCVLRLAAVASQLEELVVDTHHFRGNFPESVLIEACNAPAAPSSALLDGYDASPLEWKQLLPRTRLGPDQEHRFSGAELTQLGAISHVRVSIFPDGGLMRVRAIGRAAAPMPNEGLEAVGQ
;
A
#
# COMPACT_ATOMS: atom_id res chain seq x y z
N MET A 1 16.51 -30.68 2.67
CA MET A 1 17.47 -29.57 2.51
C MET A 1 17.39 -29.10 1.07
N SER A 2 17.28 -27.79 0.83
CA SER A 2 17.25 -27.23 -0.52
C SER A 2 18.67 -26.84 -0.94
N PRO A 3 19.21 -27.35 -2.05
CA PRO A 3 20.55 -27.00 -2.49
C PRO A 3 20.59 -25.55 -2.99
N LEU A 4 21.30 -24.68 -2.27
CA LEU A 4 21.74 -23.38 -2.77
C LEU A 4 22.98 -23.68 -3.61
N ARG A 5 22.92 -23.56 -4.95
CA ARG A 5 24.04 -23.86 -5.86
C ARG A 5 25.14 -22.80 -5.67
N PRO A 6 26.12 -22.99 -4.77
CA PRO A 6 27.03 -21.91 -4.40
C PRO A 6 28.18 -21.85 -5.41
N GLY A 7 28.62 -20.65 -5.77
CA GLY A 7 29.72 -20.45 -6.73
C GLY A 7 29.59 -19.14 -7.49
N TYR A 8 30.67 -18.74 -8.14
CA TYR A 8 30.66 -17.61 -9.08
C TYR A 8 29.81 -18.00 -10.29
N VAL A 9 28.58 -17.49 -10.33
CA VAL A 9 27.78 -17.43 -11.56
C VAL A 9 28.30 -16.25 -12.38
N ASP A 10 28.44 -16.44 -13.70
CA ASP A 10 28.72 -15.34 -14.62
C ASP A 10 27.66 -14.25 -14.43
N GLY A 11 28.08 -13.07 -13.94
CA GLY A 11 27.16 -11.97 -13.57
C GLY A 11 27.11 -11.60 -12.09
N GLY A 12 27.82 -12.31 -11.20
CA GLY A 12 28.23 -11.80 -9.88
C GLY A 12 27.23 -11.93 -8.72
N TYR A 13 26.00 -12.40 -8.94
CA TYR A 13 25.07 -12.77 -7.86
C TYR A 13 24.06 -13.84 -8.27
N SER A 14 23.63 -14.66 -7.32
CA SER A 14 22.50 -15.59 -7.47
C SER A 14 21.37 -15.22 -6.51
N VAL A 15 20.12 -15.34 -6.98
CA VAL A 15 18.92 -15.18 -6.16
C VAL A 15 18.15 -16.49 -6.18
N HIS A 16 17.88 -17.04 -5.00
CA HIS A 16 17.11 -18.27 -4.83
C HIS A 16 15.75 -17.96 -4.21
N ARG A 17 14.67 -18.36 -4.90
CA ARG A 17 13.29 -18.21 -4.43
C ARG A 17 12.74 -19.58 -4.07
N PHE A 18 12.10 -19.68 -2.91
CA PHE A 18 11.49 -20.92 -2.41
C PHE A 18 10.04 -20.64 -2.05
N ALA A 19 9.14 -21.48 -2.55
CA ALA A 19 7.76 -21.46 -2.12
C ALA A 19 7.64 -22.02 -0.69
N VAL A 20 6.67 -21.51 0.07
CA VAL A 20 6.30 -22.10 1.36
C VAL A 20 5.69 -23.48 1.07
N PRO A 21 6.15 -24.57 1.74
CA PRO A 21 5.55 -25.88 1.59
C PRO A 21 4.04 -25.84 1.89
N PRO A 22 3.18 -26.53 1.12
CA PRO A 22 1.74 -26.55 1.37
C PRO A 22 1.36 -26.92 2.82
N SER A 23 2.13 -27.81 3.45
CA SER A 23 1.93 -28.21 4.85
C SER A 23 2.16 -27.11 5.89
N LEU A 24 2.76 -25.97 5.49
CA LEU A 24 3.02 -24.82 6.34
C LEU A 24 2.18 -23.60 5.94
N ALA A 25 1.41 -23.66 4.86
CA ALA A 25 0.70 -22.50 4.30
C ALA A 25 -0.30 -21.87 5.28
N ASP A 26 -1.00 -22.69 6.07
CA ASP A 26 -2.02 -22.24 7.02
C ASP A 26 -1.49 -22.07 8.44
N ARG A 27 -0.17 -22.13 8.64
CA ARG A 27 0.45 -22.03 9.96
C ARG A 27 0.97 -20.64 10.25
N ARG A 28 0.72 -20.16 11.47
CA ARG A 28 1.29 -18.92 11.99
C ARG A 28 2.67 -19.18 12.61
N PHE A 29 3.62 -18.29 12.34
CA PHE A 29 4.97 -18.34 12.89
C PHE A 29 5.36 -16.99 13.47
N THR A 30 6.12 -17.00 14.55
CA THR A 30 6.68 -15.79 15.19
C THR A 30 8.19 -15.71 15.08
N HIS A 31 8.85 -16.83 14.80
CA HIS A 31 10.31 -16.94 14.74
C HIS A 31 10.75 -17.75 13.53
N ILE A 32 11.89 -17.37 12.96
CA ILE A 32 12.51 -18.05 11.82
C ILE A 32 13.94 -18.40 12.21
N ARG A 33 14.34 -19.65 11.94
CA ARG A 33 15.71 -20.12 12.12
C ARG A 33 16.33 -20.41 10.76
N LEU A 34 17.38 -19.67 10.42
CA LEU A 34 18.24 -19.95 9.27
C LEU A 34 19.38 -20.87 9.69
N ASN A 35 19.50 -22.03 9.06
CA ASN A 35 20.65 -22.93 9.25
C ASN A 35 21.44 -22.99 7.94
N SER A 36 22.72 -22.62 7.97
CA SER A 36 23.65 -22.72 6.84
C SER A 36 24.61 -23.87 7.08
N HIS A 37 24.86 -24.70 6.06
CA HIS A 37 25.68 -25.90 6.18
C HIS A 37 26.60 -26.07 4.95
N PRO A 38 27.90 -26.38 5.13
CA PRO A 38 28.63 -26.38 6.39
C PRO A 38 28.89 -24.96 6.94
N ASP A 39 29.12 -23.98 6.06
CA ASP A 39 29.38 -22.57 6.34
C ASP A 39 29.28 -21.75 5.04
N GLY A 40 29.51 -20.43 5.10
CA GLY A 40 29.48 -19.51 3.95
C GLY A 40 28.78 -18.18 4.23
N GLY A 41 28.65 -17.34 3.20
CA GLY A 41 28.04 -16.02 3.29
C GLY A 41 26.68 -15.93 2.60
N ILE A 42 25.70 -15.31 3.26
CA ILE A 42 24.39 -14.96 2.69
C ILE A 42 24.26 -13.44 2.71
N ALA A 43 24.18 -12.80 1.55
CA ALA A 43 24.11 -11.34 1.46
C ALA A 43 22.77 -10.79 1.98
N ARG A 44 21.66 -11.45 1.63
CA ARG A 44 20.29 -11.06 2.02
C ARG A 44 19.41 -12.29 2.20
N MET A 45 18.61 -12.30 3.26
CA MET A 45 17.48 -13.19 3.43
C MET A 45 16.21 -12.34 3.46
N ARG A 46 15.23 -12.68 2.63
CA ARG A 46 13.89 -12.09 2.66
C ARG A 46 12.90 -13.21 2.92
N VAL A 47 12.02 -13.00 3.89
CA VAL A 47 10.92 -13.92 4.16
C VAL A 47 9.63 -13.16 3.97
N TRP A 48 8.77 -13.71 3.13
CA TRP A 48 7.47 -13.14 2.82
C TRP A 48 6.41 -13.96 3.55
N GLY A 49 5.47 -13.24 4.15
CA GLY A 49 4.37 -13.79 4.91
C GLY A 49 3.28 -12.74 5.05
N ILE A 50 2.09 -13.16 5.41
CA ILE A 50 0.98 -12.26 5.76
C ILE A 50 0.99 -12.12 7.27
N VAL A 51 0.96 -10.89 7.77
CA VAL A 51 0.85 -10.63 9.20
C VAL A 51 -0.52 -11.13 9.67
N ALA A 52 -0.51 -12.09 10.59
CA ALA A 52 -1.70 -12.78 11.05
C ALA A 52 -2.18 -12.19 12.40
N ARG A 53 -2.67 -10.95 12.37
CA ARG A 53 -3.37 -10.34 13.51
C ARG A 53 -4.74 -11.01 13.69
N ASP A 54 -5.09 -11.34 14.93
CA ASP A 54 -6.28 -12.15 15.22
C ASP A 54 -7.51 -11.27 15.49
N PHE A 55 -8.04 -10.66 14.43
CA PHE A 55 -9.21 -9.79 14.53
C PHE A 55 -10.47 -10.55 14.98
N ASP A 56 -10.61 -11.84 14.67
CA ASP A 56 -11.71 -12.68 15.18
C ASP A 56 -11.75 -12.68 16.70
N ARG A 57 -10.58 -12.93 17.34
CA ARG A 57 -10.47 -12.90 18.80
C ARG A 57 -10.57 -11.49 19.35
N GLU A 58 -9.87 -10.52 18.76
CA GLU A 58 -9.83 -9.15 19.27
C GLU A 58 -11.20 -8.45 19.22
N LEU A 59 -12.03 -8.74 18.21
CA LEU A 59 -13.38 -8.17 18.11
C LEU A 59 -14.40 -8.89 19.02
N ALA A 60 -14.06 -10.07 19.55
CA ALA A 60 -14.92 -10.80 20.49
C ALA A 60 -14.82 -10.30 21.94
N TYR A 61 -13.76 -9.56 22.29
CA TYR A 61 -13.49 -9.11 23.67
C TYR A 61 -13.11 -7.62 23.70
N GLU A 62 -14.03 -6.75 24.15
CA GLU A 62 -13.91 -5.28 24.16
C GLU A 62 -13.57 -4.64 22.79
N ALA A 63 -13.96 -3.38 22.59
CA ALA A 63 -13.72 -2.70 21.33
C ALA A 63 -12.22 -2.36 21.20
N VAL A 64 -11.53 -2.99 20.25
CA VAL A 64 -10.28 -2.43 19.71
C VAL A 64 -10.59 -0.97 19.36
N GLY A 65 -9.86 -0.05 19.98
CA GLY A 65 -9.98 1.37 19.68
C GLY A 65 -9.67 1.67 18.21
N ALA A 66 -9.70 2.94 17.83
CA ALA A 66 -9.25 3.30 16.50
C ALA A 66 -7.76 2.93 16.33
N ILE A 67 -7.45 2.23 15.24
CA ILE A 67 -6.10 1.79 14.87
C ILE A 67 -5.81 2.21 13.44
N ASP A 68 -4.53 2.28 13.06
CA ASP A 68 -4.15 2.44 11.66
C ASP A 68 -4.40 1.16 10.87
N LEU A 69 -5.53 1.09 10.17
CA LEU A 69 -5.91 -0.04 9.34
C LEU A 69 -5.07 -0.16 8.06
N LEU A 70 -4.20 0.81 7.76
CA LEU A 70 -3.20 0.73 6.70
C LEU A 70 -1.80 0.39 7.20
N SER A 71 -1.60 0.13 8.50
CA SER A 71 -0.30 -0.29 9.00
C SER A 71 0.04 -1.72 8.59
N THR A 72 1.26 -1.96 8.09
CA THR A 72 1.76 -3.32 7.86
C THR A 72 1.80 -4.15 9.15
N LEU A 73 2.00 -3.53 10.32
CA LEU A 73 1.96 -4.22 11.61
C LEU A 73 0.58 -4.80 11.93
N ASN A 74 -0.48 -4.21 11.35
CA ASN A 74 -1.85 -4.67 11.54
C ASN A 74 -2.28 -5.66 10.45
N GLY A 75 -1.46 -5.87 9.41
CA GLY A 75 -1.77 -6.77 8.29
C GLY A 75 -2.31 -6.10 7.03
N ALA A 76 -2.23 -4.78 6.94
CA ALA A 76 -2.53 -4.07 5.70
C ALA A 76 -1.55 -4.44 4.59
N ARG A 77 -1.98 -4.37 3.33
CA ARG A 77 -1.16 -4.74 2.17
C ARG A 77 -1.36 -3.78 1.00
N ALA A 78 -0.30 -3.54 0.24
CA ALA A 78 -0.44 -2.96 -1.09
C ALA A 78 -0.70 -4.08 -2.11
N LEU A 79 -1.72 -3.92 -2.93
CA LEU A 79 -2.10 -4.91 -3.95
C LEU A 79 -1.43 -4.64 -5.30
N GLY A 80 -1.29 -3.36 -5.66
CA GLY A 80 -0.70 -2.96 -6.92
C GLY A 80 -0.75 -1.45 -7.14
N CYS A 81 -0.16 -1.00 -8.25
CA CYS A 81 -0.10 0.40 -8.65
C CYS A 81 0.09 0.54 -10.16
N SER A 82 -0.21 1.72 -10.67
CA SER A 82 0.01 2.09 -12.08
C SER A 82 1.49 2.25 -12.44
N ASN A 83 2.29 2.83 -11.54
CA ASN A 83 3.69 3.15 -11.78
C ASN A 83 4.51 3.00 -10.48
N LYS A 84 5.75 2.51 -10.60
CA LYS A 84 6.71 2.35 -9.49
C LYS A 84 8.12 2.75 -9.92
N HIS A 85 8.32 4.03 -10.22
CA HIS A 85 9.62 4.53 -10.66
C HIS A 85 10.68 4.42 -9.57
N TYR A 86 10.38 4.94 -8.37
CA TYR A 86 11.17 4.72 -7.16
C TYR A 86 10.29 4.26 -5.99
N GLY A 87 10.85 3.37 -5.16
CA GLY A 87 10.10 2.77 -4.07
C GLY A 87 8.95 1.88 -4.53
N GLU A 88 8.12 1.45 -3.58
CA GLU A 88 6.97 0.58 -3.84
C GLU A 88 5.79 1.00 -2.95
N PRO A 89 4.53 0.82 -3.39
CA PRO A 89 3.36 1.22 -2.59
C PRO A 89 3.29 0.60 -1.19
N ARG A 90 3.89 -0.59 -0.97
CA ARG A 90 3.99 -1.18 0.39
C ARG A 90 4.76 -0.31 1.38
N ASN A 91 5.60 0.60 0.90
CA ASN A 91 6.34 1.53 1.75
C ASN A 91 5.41 2.54 2.43
N LEU A 92 4.28 2.88 1.79
CA LEU A 92 3.27 3.79 2.35
C LEU A 92 2.70 3.28 3.68
N LEU A 93 2.71 1.96 3.87
CA LEU A 93 2.09 1.22 4.98
C LEU A 93 3.04 1.00 6.16
N ARG A 94 4.34 1.31 6.03
CA ARG A 94 5.32 1.11 7.11
C ARG A 94 4.97 1.98 8.30
N PRO A 95 5.06 1.49 9.55
CA PRO A 95 4.69 2.26 10.73
C PRO A 95 5.67 3.41 11.02
N GLU A 96 6.95 3.23 10.69
CA GLU A 96 7.99 4.22 10.97
C GLU A 96 7.97 5.39 9.98
N PRO A 97 8.39 6.60 10.41
CA PRO A 97 8.71 7.69 9.50
C PRO A 97 9.78 7.26 8.49
N GLY A 98 9.73 7.81 7.27
CA GLY A 98 10.78 7.56 6.29
C GLY A 98 12.08 8.31 6.61
N ALA A 99 13.22 7.66 6.43
CA ALA A 99 14.54 8.27 6.59
C ALA A 99 14.94 9.14 5.39
N ASN A 100 14.43 8.82 4.19
CA ASN A 100 14.67 9.54 2.94
C ASN A 100 13.60 9.18 1.89
N MET A 101 13.60 9.85 0.73
CA MET A 101 12.62 9.63 -0.36
C MET A 101 12.53 8.18 -0.85
N GLY A 102 13.63 7.41 -0.81
CA GLY A 102 13.67 6.01 -1.24
C GLY A 102 12.83 5.07 -0.36
N GLU A 103 12.36 5.57 0.78
CA GLU A 103 11.44 4.86 1.68
C GLU A 103 9.98 5.22 1.46
N GLY A 104 9.63 6.00 0.44
CA GLY A 104 8.27 6.27 0.00
C GLY A 104 7.86 5.45 -1.23
N TRP A 105 6.83 5.91 -1.93
CA TRP A 105 6.44 5.49 -3.27
C TRP A 105 6.45 6.72 -4.18
N GLU A 106 7.17 6.65 -5.30
CA GLU A 106 7.29 7.73 -6.27
C GLU A 106 7.09 7.21 -7.69
N THR A 107 6.32 7.98 -8.47
CA THR A 107 5.97 7.66 -9.84
C THR A 107 6.83 8.45 -10.82
N ALA A 108 6.99 7.92 -12.03
CA ALA A 108 7.67 8.65 -13.09
C ALA A 108 6.88 9.91 -13.43
N ARG A 109 7.61 10.98 -13.76
CA ARG A 109 6.99 12.17 -14.35
C ARG A 109 6.30 11.77 -15.65
N ASN A 110 5.06 12.22 -15.85
CA ASN A 110 4.34 11.92 -17.08
C ASN A 110 5.13 12.44 -18.31
N PRO A 111 5.45 11.61 -19.31
CA PRO A 111 6.24 12.04 -20.48
C PRO A 111 5.57 13.11 -21.33
N HIS A 112 4.23 13.22 -21.27
CA HIS A 112 3.44 14.22 -21.99
C HIS A 112 3.20 15.49 -21.16
N ARG A 113 3.85 15.63 -19.99
CA ARG A 113 3.75 16.83 -19.15
C ARG A 113 4.35 18.03 -19.88
N PRO A 114 3.62 19.17 -19.98
CA PRO A 114 4.15 20.37 -20.61
C PRO A 114 5.28 20.99 -19.77
N HIS A 115 6.17 21.73 -20.43
CA HIS A 115 7.29 22.42 -19.77
C HIS A 115 6.80 23.47 -18.75
N VAL A 116 5.69 24.13 -19.04
CA VAL A 116 5.02 25.08 -18.16
C VAL A 116 3.70 24.46 -17.76
N LEU A 117 3.52 24.24 -16.45
CA LEU A 117 2.24 23.78 -15.94
C LEU A 117 1.24 24.93 -15.89
N GLU A 118 0.10 24.74 -16.56
CA GLU A 118 -1.05 25.60 -16.38
C GLU A 118 -1.97 25.06 -15.29
N THR A 119 -2.64 25.98 -14.60
CA THR A 119 -3.71 25.64 -13.66
C THR A 119 -5.06 25.99 -14.24
N ASP A 120 -6.06 25.19 -13.92
CA ASP A 120 -7.45 25.46 -14.24
C ASP A 120 -7.95 26.63 -13.40
N ALA A 121 -8.56 27.63 -14.02
CA ALA A 121 -8.92 28.86 -13.31
C ALA A 121 -10.05 28.65 -12.29
N ALA A 122 -10.92 27.65 -12.50
CA ALA A 122 -12.07 27.39 -11.64
C ALA A 122 -11.69 26.54 -10.41
N THR A 123 -10.85 25.53 -10.61
CA THR A 123 -10.46 24.57 -9.56
C THR A 123 -9.07 24.86 -8.98
N GLY A 124 -8.24 25.57 -9.73
CA GLY A 124 -6.83 25.81 -9.43
C GLY A 124 -5.92 24.59 -9.68
N PHE A 125 -6.46 23.41 -10.02
CA PHE A 125 -5.66 22.21 -10.21
C PHE A 125 -4.84 22.27 -11.51
N VAL A 126 -3.76 21.49 -11.58
CA VAL A 126 -2.96 21.38 -12.81
C VAL A 126 -3.82 20.84 -13.95
N LYS A 127 -3.80 21.53 -15.11
CA LYS A 127 -4.53 21.15 -16.34
C LYS A 127 -3.85 19.96 -17.02
N MET A 128 -4.06 18.77 -16.49
CA MET A 128 -3.68 17.50 -17.11
C MET A 128 -4.83 16.49 -16.99
N PRO A 129 -5.92 16.67 -17.77
CA PRO A 129 -7.12 15.84 -17.64
C PRO A 129 -6.81 14.38 -17.95
N GLY A 130 -7.36 13.48 -17.14
CA GLY A 130 -7.16 12.03 -17.27
C GLY A 130 -5.80 11.52 -16.79
N VAL A 131 -4.86 12.42 -16.43
CA VAL A 131 -3.53 12.02 -15.94
C VAL A 131 -3.55 11.90 -14.43
N ARG A 132 -3.26 10.69 -13.95
CA ARG A 132 -3.06 10.36 -12.55
C ARG A 132 -2.27 9.08 -12.43
N GLU A 133 -1.64 8.90 -11.28
CA GLU A 133 -1.07 7.64 -10.88
C GLU A 133 -1.81 7.13 -9.65
N TRP A 134 -1.92 5.82 -9.50
CA TRP A 134 -2.73 5.22 -8.44
C TRP A 134 -2.06 3.99 -7.82
N CYS A 135 -2.41 3.72 -6.58
CA CYS A 135 -2.16 2.44 -5.93
C CYS A 135 -3.41 1.98 -5.16
N VAL A 136 -3.55 0.65 -5.02
CA VAL A 136 -4.64 0.03 -4.26
C VAL A 136 -4.07 -0.61 -3.01
N LEU A 137 -4.65 -0.24 -1.88
CA LEU A 137 -4.25 -0.66 -0.54
C LEU A 137 -5.41 -1.41 0.12
N ARG A 138 -5.13 -2.61 0.61
CA ARG A 138 -6.02 -3.45 1.39
C ARG A 138 -5.85 -3.13 2.86
N LEU A 139 -6.97 -2.88 3.55
CA LEU A 139 -6.97 -2.64 4.99
C LEU A 139 -6.68 -3.95 5.74
N ALA A 140 -6.18 -3.80 6.97
CA ALA A 140 -5.93 -4.89 7.90
C ALA A 140 -7.21 -5.66 8.30
N ALA A 141 -8.31 -4.93 8.43
CA ALA A 141 -9.65 -5.41 8.77
C ALA A 141 -10.68 -4.60 7.96
N VAL A 142 -11.89 -5.10 7.80
CA VAL A 142 -13.00 -4.27 7.31
C VAL A 142 -13.28 -3.21 8.38
N ALA A 143 -13.18 -1.94 8.01
CA ALA A 143 -13.54 -0.82 8.87
C ALA A 143 -15.05 -0.61 8.84
N SER A 144 -15.69 -0.25 9.95
CA SER A 144 -17.08 0.26 9.91
C SER A 144 -17.15 1.69 9.35
N GLN A 145 -16.10 2.45 9.59
CA GLN A 145 -15.85 3.82 9.12
C GLN A 145 -14.38 4.18 9.41
N LEU A 146 -13.87 5.21 8.75
CA LEU A 146 -12.57 5.81 9.05
C LEU A 146 -12.78 7.13 9.81
N GLU A 147 -11.99 7.32 10.87
CA GLU A 147 -12.03 8.50 11.74
C GLU A 147 -11.02 9.56 11.25
N GLU A 148 -9.86 9.14 10.75
CA GLU A 148 -8.83 10.02 10.19
C GLU A 148 -8.11 9.36 9.00
N LEU A 149 -7.79 10.14 7.98
CA LEU A 149 -6.80 9.81 6.96
C LEU A 149 -5.57 10.69 7.13
N VAL A 150 -4.39 10.10 6.98
CA VAL A 150 -3.14 10.87 6.88
C VAL A 150 -2.47 10.58 5.54
N VAL A 151 -2.12 11.64 4.82
CA VAL A 151 -1.30 11.58 3.60
C VAL A 151 -0.03 12.36 3.84
N ASP A 152 1.10 11.66 3.85
CA ASP A 152 2.40 12.23 4.20
C ASP A 152 3.26 12.39 2.94
N THR A 153 3.81 13.59 2.73
CA THR A 153 4.73 13.93 1.63
C THR A 153 6.15 14.22 2.13
N HIS A 154 6.50 13.83 3.37
CA HIS A 154 7.83 14.02 3.93
C HIS A 154 8.94 13.54 2.97
N HIS A 155 10.03 14.29 2.91
CA HIS A 155 11.14 14.21 1.95
C HIS A 155 10.82 14.53 0.49
N PHE A 156 9.56 14.59 0.07
CA PHE A 156 9.16 14.99 -1.29
C PHE A 156 8.96 16.51 -1.36
N ARG A 157 10.05 17.24 -1.60
CA ARG A 157 10.07 18.73 -1.58
C ARG A 157 9.75 19.38 -2.93
N GLY A 158 10.21 18.75 -4.01
CA GLY A 158 10.03 19.27 -5.38
C GLY A 158 9.22 18.35 -6.29
N ASN A 159 8.91 17.15 -5.80
CA ASN A 159 8.27 16.07 -6.53
C ASN A 159 7.16 15.38 -5.71
N PHE A 160 6.59 16.08 -4.72
CA PHE A 160 5.30 15.69 -4.15
C PHE A 160 4.21 15.89 -5.22
N PRO A 161 3.14 15.09 -5.19
CA PRO A 161 2.01 15.30 -6.08
C PRO A 161 1.27 16.59 -5.75
N GLU A 162 0.70 17.21 -6.77
CA GLU A 162 -0.06 18.45 -6.59
C GLU A 162 -1.32 18.24 -5.75
N SER A 163 -1.97 17.09 -5.93
CA SER A 163 -3.17 16.73 -5.18
C SER A 163 -3.36 15.21 -5.09
N VAL A 164 -4.22 14.79 -4.18
CA VAL A 164 -4.61 13.40 -3.94
C VAL A 164 -6.13 13.25 -3.95
N LEU A 165 -6.62 12.14 -4.46
CA LEU A 165 -8.00 11.65 -4.36
C LEU A 165 -7.94 10.28 -3.69
N ILE A 166 -8.78 10.04 -2.67
CA ILE A 166 -8.89 8.72 -2.05
C ILE A 166 -10.31 8.20 -2.25
N GLU A 167 -10.39 7.03 -2.87
CA GLU A 167 -11.64 6.28 -2.99
C GLU A 167 -11.56 5.01 -2.15
N ALA A 168 -12.72 4.47 -1.79
CA ALA A 168 -12.83 3.26 -1.01
C ALA A 168 -13.92 2.34 -1.55
N CYS A 169 -13.79 1.04 -1.26
CA CYS A 169 -14.82 0.06 -1.55
C CYS A 169 -14.92 -0.99 -0.43
N ASN A 170 -16.06 -1.68 -0.39
CA ASN A 170 -16.27 -2.85 0.46
C ASN A 170 -16.34 -4.12 -0.39
N ALA A 171 -15.20 -4.73 -0.63
CA ALA A 171 -15.04 -5.93 -1.44
C ALA A 171 -13.99 -6.87 -0.79
N PRO A 172 -14.20 -7.31 0.47
CA PRO A 172 -13.19 -8.03 1.24
C PRO A 172 -12.83 -9.41 0.64
N ALA A 173 -13.70 -9.99 -0.17
CA ALA A 173 -13.50 -11.27 -0.85
C ALA A 173 -13.22 -11.15 -2.36
N ALA A 174 -13.07 -9.92 -2.87
CA ALA A 174 -12.76 -9.73 -4.29
C ALA A 174 -11.30 -10.15 -4.58
N PRO A 175 -11.03 -10.81 -5.70
CA PRO A 175 -9.66 -11.14 -6.10
C PRO A 175 -8.87 -9.87 -6.42
N SER A 176 -7.54 -9.93 -6.26
CA SER A 176 -6.65 -8.80 -6.56
C SER A 176 -6.85 -8.25 -7.97
N SER A 177 -7.12 -9.11 -8.96
CA SER A 177 -7.37 -8.70 -10.34
C SER A 177 -8.54 -7.72 -10.46
N ALA A 178 -9.69 -8.03 -9.86
CA ALA A 178 -10.87 -7.17 -9.89
C ALA A 178 -10.66 -5.84 -9.15
N LEU A 179 -9.78 -5.81 -8.15
CA LEU A 179 -9.41 -4.61 -7.41
C LEU A 179 -8.41 -3.72 -8.18
N LEU A 180 -7.64 -4.31 -9.09
CA LEU A 180 -6.59 -3.65 -9.88
C LEU A 180 -7.01 -3.31 -11.31
N ASP A 181 -8.18 -3.75 -11.75
CA ASP A 181 -8.80 -3.26 -12.97
C ASP A 181 -8.93 -1.73 -12.86
N GLY A 182 -8.29 -1.02 -13.79
CA GLY A 182 -8.19 0.44 -13.77
C GLY A 182 -9.56 1.13 -13.72
N TYR A 183 -9.56 2.45 -13.56
CA TYR A 183 -10.78 3.25 -13.39
C TYR A 183 -11.93 2.92 -14.37
N ASP A 184 -11.61 2.72 -15.64
CA ASP A 184 -12.63 2.53 -16.70
C ASP A 184 -13.08 1.06 -16.85
N ALA A 185 -12.38 0.12 -16.21
CA ALA A 185 -12.63 -1.32 -16.33
C ALA A 185 -13.00 -2.00 -15.01
N SER A 186 -12.96 -1.26 -13.89
CA SER A 186 -13.23 -1.80 -12.56
C SER A 186 -14.66 -2.34 -12.46
N PRO A 187 -14.84 -3.64 -12.15
CA PRO A 187 -16.17 -4.21 -11.87
C PRO A 187 -16.71 -3.79 -10.49
N LEU A 188 -15.88 -3.13 -9.67
CA LEU A 188 -16.22 -2.70 -8.31
C LEU A 188 -16.66 -1.23 -8.27
N GLU A 189 -17.63 -0.95 -7.40
CA GLU A 189 -18.09 0.40 -7.08
C GLU A 189 -17.10 1.08 -6.10
N TRP A 190 -16.17 1.85 -6.64
CA TRP A 190 -15.31 2.74 -5.86
C TRP A 190 -16.04 4.03 -5.53
N LYS A 191 -16.09 4.39 -4.25
CA LYS A 191 -16.76 5.61 -3.77
C LYS A 191 -15.73 6.60 -3.25
N GLN A 192 -15.92 7.88 -3.55
CA GLN A 192 -15.03 8.94 -3.08
C GLN A 192 -15.10 9.06 -1.55
N LEU A 193 -13.98 8.74 -0.89
CA LEU A 193 -13.81 8.87 0.55
C LEU A 193 -13.25 10.26 0.90
N LEU A 194 -12.21 10.70 0.19
CA LEU A 194 -11.64 12.05 0.26
C LEU A 194 -11.70 12.66 -1.14
N PRO A 195 -12.35 13.82 -1.36
CA PRO A 195 -12.31 14.53 -2.63
C PRO A 195 -10.88 14.87 -3.06
N ARG A 196 -10.70 15.25 -4.34
CA ARG A 196 -9.40 15.71 -4.81
C ARG A 196 -8.96 16.93 -3.99
N THR A 197 -7.91 16.78 -3.21
CA THR A 197 -7.40 17.79 -2.27
C THR A 197 -5.94 18.08 -2.54
N ARG A 198 -5.55 19.35 -2.48
CA ARG A 198 -4.16 19.75 -2.68
C ARG A 198 -3.27 19.25 -1.57
N LEU A 199 -2.03 18.95 -1.93
CA LEU A 199 -0.96 18.63 -1.00
C LEU A 199 0.13 19.70 -1.05
N GLY A 200 0.89 19.78 0.03
CA GLY A 200 2.10 20.58 0.17
C GLY A 200 3.35 19.70 0.23
N PRO A 201 4.54 20.32 0.06
CA PRO A 201 5.81 19.62 0.16
C PRO A 201 6.15 19.26 1.60
N ASP A 202 6.77 18.10 1.78
CA ASP A 202 7.50 17.74 3.02
C ASP A 202 6.68 17.85 4.31
N GLN A 203 5.41 17.42 4.28
CA GLN A 203 4.50 17.56 5.43
C GLN A 203 3.45 16.44 5.50
N GLU A 204 2.87 16.28 6.69
CA GLU A 204 1.66 15.48 6.88
C GLU A 204 0.41 16.30 6.56
N HIS A 205 -0.57 15.64 5.94
CA HIS A 205 -1.92 16.15 5.70
C HIS A 205 -2.89 15.23 6.40
N ARG A 206 -3.64 15.76 7.37
CA ARG A 206 -4.58 15.00 8.18
C ARG A 206 -6.00 15.45 7.83
N PHE A 207 -6.87 14.49 7.55
CA PHE A 207 -8.25 14.72 7.15
C PHE A 207 -9.19 13.95 8.07
N SER A 208 -10.22 14.61 8.59
CA SER A 208 -11.16 14.00 9.54
C SER A 208 -12.57 14.61 9.46
N GLY A 209 -13.53 14.00 10.15
CA GLY A 209 -14.88 14.55 10.27
C GLY A 209 -15.55 14.82 8.92
N ALA A 210 -15.97 16.06 8.67
CA ALA A 210 -16.69 16.45 7.47
C ALA A 210 -15.85 16.40 6.18
N GLU A 211 -14.52 16.28 6.29
CA GLU A 211 -13.64 16.11 5.13
C GLU A 211 -13.73 14.69 4.53
N LEU A 212 -14.20 13.72 5.33
CA LEU A 212 -14.33 12.32 4.94
C LEU A 212 -15.79 11.96 4.69
N THR A 213 -16.08 11.45 3.49
CA THR A 213 -17.40 10.91 3.17
C THR A 213 -17.69 9.68 4.03
N GLN A 214 -18.88 9.63 4.65
CA GLN A 214 -19.33 8.48 5.42
C GLN A 214 -19.84 7.38 4.48
N LEU A 215 -18.96 6.44 4.13
CA LEU A 215 -19.25 5.36 3.18
C LEU A 215 -19.77 4.08 3.84
N GLY A 216 -19.77 4.02 5.18
CA GLY A 216 -19.99 2.78 5.93
C GLY A 216 -18.78 1.85 5.81
N ALA A 217 -19.04 0.55 5.61
CA ALA A 217 -17.99 -0.45 5.61
C ALA A 217 -16.94 -0.21 4.51
N ILE A 218 -15.66 -0.33 4.86
CA ILE A 218 -14.52 -0.13 3.95
C ILE A 218 -13.52 -1.28 4.13
N SER A 219 -13.05 -1.84 3.01
CA SER A 219 -12.08 -2.95 2.99
C SER A 219 -10.79 -2.61 2.22
N HIS A 220 -10.91 -1.70 1.25
CA HIS A 220 -9.82 -1.26 0.40
C HIS A 220 -9.92 0.24 0.17
N VAL A 221 -8.77 0.87 -0.06
CA VAL A 221 -8.67 2.23 -0.57
C VAL A 221 -7.84 2.28 -1.85
N ARG A 222 -8.23 3.15 -2.78
CA ARG A 222 -7.44 3.51 -3.95
C ARG A 222 -6.94 4.93 -3.74
N VAL A 223 -5.63 5.09 -3.67
CA VAL A 223 -4.96 6.37 -3.53
C VAL A 223 -4.51 6.81 -4.91
N SER A 224 -5.06 7.93 -5.38
CA SER A 224 -4.71 8.52 -6.67
C SER A 224 -4.04 9.87 -6.48
N ILE A 225 -2.88 10.04 -7.10
CA ILE A 225 -2.09 11.27 -7.06
C ILE A 225 -2.10 11.95 -8.44
N PHE A 226 -2.05 13.27 -8.45
CA PHE A 226 -2.16 14.06 -9.68
C PHE A 226 -1.00 15.06 -9.84
N PRO A 227 -0.47 15.24 -11.06
CA PRO A 227 -0.54 14.29 -12.17
C PRO A 227 0.35 13.05 -11.93
N ASP A 228 1.39 13.22 -11.13
CA ASP A 228 2.45 12.28 -10.76
C ASP A 228 3.13 12.80 -9.47
N GLY A 229 4.04 12.02 -8.87
CA GLY A 229 4.85 12.46 -7.73
C GLY A 229 5.13 11.35 -6.73
N GLY A 230 5.54 11.75 -5.52
CA GLY A 230 5.83 10.81 -4.43
C GLY A 230 5.10 11.08 -3.13
N LEU A 231 4.72 9.98 -2.46
CA LEU A 231 4.14 9.96 -1.12
C LEU A 231 5.05 9.15 -0.19
N MET A 232 5.14 9.59 1.06
CA MET A 232 5.90 8.92 2.10
C MET A 232 5.05 7.87 2.82
N ARG A 233 3.90 8.27 3.37
CA ARG A 233 2.97 7.37 4.11
C ARG A 233 1.52 7.66 3.78
N VAL A 234 0.70 6.64 3.97
CA VAL A 234 -0.75 6.78 4.06
C VAL A 234 -1.22 6.05 5.33
N ARG A 235 -2.09 6.69 6.11
CA ARG A 235 -2.71 6.12 7.31
C ARG A 235 -4.22 6.16 7.16
N ALA A 236 -4.88 5.13 7.68
CA ALA A 236 -6.33 5.10 7.79
C ALA A 236 -6.70 4.70 9.22
N ILE A 237 -6.90 5.71 10.06
CA ILE A 237 -7.26 5.51 11.46
C ILE A 237 -8.76 5.23 11.52
N GLY A 238 -9.14 4.09 12.08
CA GLY A 238 -10.53 3.70 12.17
C GLY A 238 -10.74 2.45 13.00
N ARG A 239 -12.00 2.04 13.15
CA ARG A 239 -12.37 0.87 13.95
C ARG A 239 -12.57 -0.34 13.06
N ALA A 240 -11.89 -1.43 13.41
CA ALA A 240 -12.15 -2.73 12.80
C ALA A 240 -13.57 -3.20 13.17
N ALA A 241 -14.29 -3.71 12.18
CA ALA A 241 -15.67 -4.19 12.32
C ALA A 241 -15.80 -5.67 11.94
N ALA A 242 -14.97 -6.16 11.01
CA ALA A 242 -14.89 -7.57 10.67
C ALA A 242 -13.46 -7.93 10.21
N PRO A 243 -13.00 -9.17 10.45
CA PRO A 243 -11.76 -9.66 9.88
C PRO A 243 -11.82 -9.65 8.35
N MET A 244 -10.68 -9.42 7.71
CA MET A 244 -10.56 -9.68 6.28
C MET A 244 -10.40 -11.19 6.03
N PRO A 245 -10.93 -11.73 4.91
CA PRO A 245 -10.71 -13.13 4.54
C PRO A 245 -9.22 -13.48 4.46
N ASN A 246 -8.90 -14.73 4.80
CA ASN A 246 -7.59 -15.30 4.56
C ASN A 246 -7.43 -15.56 3.06
N GLU A 247 -6.83 -14.61 2.37
CA GLU A 247 -6.28 -14.86 1.04
C GLU A 247 -4.90 -15.48 1.24
N GLY A 248 -4.66 -16.67 0.68
CA GLY A 248 -3.29 -17.17 0.52
C GLY A 248 -2.44 -16.13 -0.21
N LEU A 249 -1.11 -16.15 -0.01
CA LEU A 249 -0.22 -15.37 -0.86
C LEU A 249 -0.41 -15.85 -2.30
N GLU A 250 -1.12 -15.07 -3.14
CA GLU A 250 -1.05 -15.25 -4.58
C GLU A 250 0.43 -15.21 -4.94
N ALA A 251 0.91 -16.22 -5.67
CA ALA A 251 2.31 -16.35 -6.02
C ALA A 251 2.76 -15.05 -6.70
N VAL A 252 3.59 -14.27 -6.01
CA VAL A 252 4.21 -13.07 -6.59
C VAL A 252 4.89 -13.53 -7.87
N GLY A 253 4.40 -13.03 -9.00
CA GLY A 253 4.83 -13.42 -10.35
C GLY A 253 6.35 -13.41 -10.50
N GLN A 254 6.80 -14.34 -11.35
CA GLN A 254 8.20 -14.72 -11.64
C GLN A 254 9.13 -13.53 -11.91
#